data_AF-A0A0L6JH16-F1
#
_entry.id   AF-A0A0L6JH16-F1
#
_cell.length_a   1.000
_cell.length_b   1.000
_cell.length_c   1.000
_cell.angle_alpha   90.00
_cell.angle_beta   90.00
_cell.angle_gamma   90.00
#
_symmetry.space_group_name_H-M   'P 1'
#
loop_
_entity.id
_entity.type
_entity.pdbx_description
1 polymer ?
#
loop_
_entity_poly.entity_id
_entity_poly.type
_entity_poly.pdbx_seq_one_letter_code
_entity_poly.pdbx_strand_id
1 'polypeptide(L)'
;MQVNKQFILMNRDEFKNWLFKQTFNRKISIIQQHHTYEPSYNDFNGKNHFELAIGMDNYHEDNLNYNDIAQNITIFPDGMIMICRPFDTVPAGILGANQNALCIENIGNFDINKDIMTMEQKESIIFVTATLCLKFNIVPSIDTITYHHWWDLSSGKRILDKSGNTKTCPGTNFFGGNTTISAKTNFIPLVLNKIGDDNIMINNINSKSLIGYRKIRMYDSDVHVYETNKDEDVDVTLGQAGKLEQLSNITDPNKYIVAKTNGGFFNLNGSCEHLGTFVDEGKYYTPSNPIFIDFIYYKDGHTEVKFLKDINEVAYVQGNSKWTIGTSWSLVINGEINIINADKIDHSCQKHPRTLLGQKKDGTFILVVVQGRTSNSLGVNAQQSADIMYKLGCYNAVNLDGGGSSEMIVSDQIKNIPTDGTERKIGSAILVYNKNKKVDNTIYKITPTIKKGNKGDNVVNLQKSLNKLGYSLVTDGDFGNKTDMAVRDFQKRKGLVVDGVVGSNTINTILKCL
;
A
#
# COMPACT_ATOMS: atom_id res chain seq x y z
N MET A 1 7.83 -17.96 27.73
CA MET A 1 8.58 -19.04 27.07
C MET A 1 8.99 -20.05 28.13
N GLN A 2 8.56 -21.29 27.99
CA GLN A 2 8.92 -22.41 28.88
C GLN A 2 9.65 -23.47 28.05
N VAL A 3 10.65 -24.15 28.62
CA VAL A 3 11.47 -25.15 27.92
C VAL A 3 11.51 -26.45 28.72
N ASN A 4 11.34 -27.58 28.04
CA ASN A 4 11.53 -28.91 28.62
C ASN A 4 12.07 -29.86 27.54
N LYS A 5 13.25 -30.46 27.75
CA LYS A 5 14.03 -31.17 26.72
C LYS A 5 14.21 -30.29 25.47
N GLN A 6 13.79 -30.77 24.31
CA GLN A 6 13.82 -30.06 23.02
C GLN A 6 12.58 -29.18 22.79
N PHE A 7 11.58 -29.25 23.66
CA PHE A 7 10.30 -28.57 23.48
C PHE A 7 10.34 -27.14 24.01
N ILE A 8 9.87 -26.18 23.20
CA ILE A 8 9.78 -24.76 23.58
C ILE A 8 8.33 -24.31 23.47
N LEU A 9 7.69 -24.02 24.60
CA LEU A 9 6.30 -23.56 24.69
C LEU A 9 6.22 -22.03 24.77
N MET A 10 5.38 -21.44 23.93
CA MET A 10 5.26 -20.00 23.73
C MET A 10 3.81 -19.58 23.48
N ASN A 11 3.45 -18.36 23.86
CA ASN A 11 2.26 -17.71 23.30
C ASN A 11 2.56 -17.14 21.89
N ARG A 12 1.56 -16.54 21.24
CA ARG A 12 1.68 -15.96 19.89
C ARG A 12 2.81 -14.92 19.77
N ASP A 13 2.89 -13.96 20.68
CA ASP A 13 3.90 -12.89 20.63
C ASP A 13 5.32 -13.44 20.87
N GLU A 14 5.45 -14.36 21.83
CA GLU A 14 6.71 -15.05 22.11
C GLU A 14 7.19 -15.86 20.90
N PHE A 15 6.28 -16.60 20.24
CA PHE A 15 6.59 -17.38 19.04
C PHE A 15 7.08 -16.48 17.90
N LYS A 16 6.36 -15.40 17.60
CA LYS A 16 6.76 -14.45 16.55
C LYS A 16 8.13 -13.85 16.84
N ASN A 17 8.35 -13.38 18.06
CA ASN A 17 9.63 -12.81 18.49
C ASN A 17 10.78 -13.84 18.41
N TRP A 18 10.52 -15.08 18.83
CA TRP A 18 11.49 -16.17 18.73
C TRP A 18 11.84 -16.48 17.28
N LEU A 19 10.83 -16.68 16.43
CA LEU A 19 10.98 -17.08 15.03
C LEU A 19 11.80 -16.05 14.22
N PHE A 20 11.50 -14.77 14.39
CA PHE A 20 12.18 -13.71 13.63
C PHE A 20 13.64 -13.52 14.05
N LYS A 21 14.02 -13.90 15.28
CA LYS A 21 15.41 -13.91 15.75
C LYS A 21 16.23 -15.11 15.26
N GLN A 22 15.58 -16.19 14.81
CA GLN A 22 16.30 -17.36 14.33
C GLN A 22 16.84 -17.18 12.91
N THR A 23 17.94 -17.88 12.64
CA THR A 23 18.42 -18.14 11.28
C THR A 23 18.32 -19.63 11.01
N PHE A 24 17.98 -19.99 9.77
CA PHE A 24 17.78 -21.37 9.36
C PHE A 24 18.58 -21.62 8.09
N ASN A 25 19.20 -22.79 8.00
CA ASN A 25 20.13 -23.14 6.93
C ASN A 25 19.43 -23.83 5.75
N ARG A 26 18.23 -24.39 5.95
CA ARG A 26 17.47 -25.00 4.86
C ARG A 26 16.46 -24.05 4.24
N LYS A 27 16.15 -24.31 2.97
CA LYS A 27 15.03 -23.67 2.28
C LYS A 27 13.70 -24.20 2.83
N ILE A 28 12.82 -23.29 3.21
CA ILE A 28 11.47 -23.59 3.65
C ILE A 28 10.51 -22.86 2.71
N SER A 29 9.61 -23.61 2.08
CA SER A 29 8.67 -23.08 1.09
C SER A 29 7.28 -23.70 1.16
N ILE A 30 7.06 -24.68 2.05
CA ILE A 30 5.79 -25.38 2.24
C ILE A 30 5.43 -25.40 3.74
N ILE A 31 4.16 -25.23 4.06
CA ILE A 31 3.59 -25.42 5.39
C ILE A 31 2.58 -26.55 5.30
N GLN A 32 2.75 -27.59 6.11
CA GLN A 32 1.80 -28.69 6.23
C GLN A 32 0.88 -28.43 7.42
N GLN A 33 -0.43 -28.50 7.20
CA GLN A 33 -1.41 -28.47 8.28
C GLN A 33 -1.88 -29.88 8.60
N HIS A 34 -1.76 -30.22 9.87
CA HIS A 34 -2.10 -31.49 10.42
C HIS A 34 -3.02 -31.38 11.64
N HIS A 35 -3.66 -32.49 12.00
CA HIS A 35 -4.40 -32.62 13.23
C HIS A 35 -4.14 -33.98 13.87
N THR A 36 -4.19 -34.04 15.19
CA THR A 36 -4.07 -35.31 15.88
C THR A 36 -5.38 -36.08 15.78
N TYR A 37 -5.29 -37.39 15.55
CA TYR A 37 -6.41 -38.28 15.85
C TYR A 37 -6.53 -38.45 17.38
N GLU A 38 -5.38 -38.69 18.02
CA GLU A 38 -5.12 -38.64 19.45
C GLU A 38 -3.73 -38.00 19.66
N PRO A 39 -3.51 -37.19 20.71
CA PRO A 39 -4.47 -36.77 21.72
C PRO A 39 -5.57 -35.84 21.16
N SER A 40 -6.75 -35.91 21.76
CA SER A 40 -7.92 -35.07 21.48
C SER A 40 -8.03 -33.93 22.51
N TYR A 41 -9.09 -33.12 22.41
CA TYR A 41 -9.34 -32.11 23.44
C TYR A 41 -9.60 -32.70 24.83
N ASN A 42 -10.15 -33.92 24.94
CA ASN A 42 -10.39 -34.57 26.22
C ASN A 42 -9.10 -34.89 26.98
N ASP A 43 -7.99 -35.02 26.26
CA ASP A 43 -6.68 -35.33 26.82
C ASP A 43 -5.94 -34.05 27.26
N PHE A 44 -6.48 -32.87 26.94
CA PHE A 44 -5.86 -31.57 27.27
C PHE A 44 -6.53 -30.92 28.48
N ASN A 45 -5.74 -30.63 29.53
CA ASN A 45 -6.23 -30.04 30.78
C ASN A 45 -5.76 -28.59 31.01
N GLY A 46 -5.15 -27.95 30.01
CA GLY A 46 -4.63 -26.58 30.11
C GLY A 46 -3.27 -26.46 30.80
N LYS A 47 -2.70 -27.55 31.32
CA LYS A 47 -1.42 -27.54 32.04
C LYS A 47 -0.45 -28.65 31.61
N ASN A 48 -0.90 -29.57 30.76
CA ASN A 48 -0.16 -30.77 30.37
C ASN A 48 0.48 -30.70 28.97
N HIS A 49 0.78 -29.49 28.46
CA HIS A 49 1.36 -29.29 27.12
C HIS A 49 2.61 -30.14 26.86
N PHE A 50 3.55 -30.15 27.81
CA PHE A 50 4.79 -30.93 27.70
C PHE A 50 4.56 -32.42 27.81
N GLU A 51 3.62 -32.86 28.66
CA GLU A 51 3.27 -34.27 28.82
C GLU A 51 2.70 -34.83 27.51
N LEU A 52 1.77 -34.11 26.88
CA LEU A 52 1.21 -34.48 25.58
C LEU A 52 2.28 -34.51 24.49
N ALA A 53 3.18 -33.52 24.45
CA ALA A 53 4.27 -33.49 23.47
C ALA A 53 5.22 -34.68 23.63
N ILE A 54 5.60 -35.01 24.88
CA ILE A 54 6.44 -36.18 25.18
C ILE A 54 5.71 -37.48 24.83
N GLY A 55 4.41 -37.58 25.11
CA GLY A 55 3.61 -38.76 24.72
C GLY A 55 3.60 -38.98 23.21
N MET A 56 3.42 -37.92 22.42
CA MET A 56 3.49 -37.99 20.96
C MET A 56 4.90 -38.34 20.46
N ASP A 57 5.94 -37.81 21.09
CA ASP A 57 7.34 -38.12 20.77
C ASP A 57 7.63 -39.62 20.96
N ASN A 58 7.31 -40.15 22.15
CA ASN A 58 7.47 -41.57 22.46
C ASN A 58 6.68 -42.46 21.48
N TYR A 59 5.43 -42.09 21.15
CA TYR A 59 4.64 -42.85 20.18
C TYR A 59 5.31 -42.87 18.79
N HIS A 60 5.87 -41.75 18.34
CA HIS A 60 6.57 -41.69 17.07
C HIS A 60 7.84 -42.55 17.06
N GLU A 61 8.59 -42.57 18.14
CA GLU A 61 9.78 -43.42 18.28
C GLU A 61 9.41 -44.91 18.38
N ASP A 62 8.54 -45.25 19.32
CA ASP A 62 8.23 -46.64 19.71
C ASP A 62 7.33 -47.36 18.71
N ASN A 63 6.40 -46.64 18.05
CA ASN A 63 5.40 -47.25 17.18
C ASN A 63 5.60 -46.97 15.70
N LEU A 64 6.24 -45.85 15.33
CA LEU A 64 6.44 -45.47 13.93
C LEU A 64 7.90 -45.54 13.48
N ASN A 65 8.84 -45.92 14.37
CA ASN A 65 10.28 -45.96 14.12
C ASN A 65 10.83 -44.62 13.60
N TYR A 66 10.26 -43.50 14.06
CA TYR A 66 10.83 -42.19 13.77
C TYR A 66 11.95 -41.90 14.77
N ASN A 67 12.95 -41.14 14.35
CA ASN A 67 14.08 -40.79 15.23
C ASN A 67 13.77 -39.63 16.18
N ASP A 68 12.56 -39.06 16.08
CA ASP A 68 12.11 -37.85 16.77
C ASP A 68 10.64 -37.58 16.37
N ILE A 69 9.91 -36.80 17.17
CA ILE A 69 8.53 -36.36 16.94
C ILE A 69 8.29 -35.85 15.50
N ALA A 70 7.18 -36.24 14.87
CA ALA A 70 7.00 -36.05 13.42
C ALA A 70 6.97 -34.58 12.96
N GLN A 71 6.38 -33.68 13.76
CA GLN A 71 6.10 -32.29 13.42
C GLN A 71 7.14 -31.30 13.96
N ASN A 72 7.28 -30.16 13.28
CA ASN A 72 8.11 -29.06 13.76
C ASN A 72 7.40 -28.24 14.84
N ILE A 73 6.09 -28.07 14.71
CA ILE A 73 5.28 -27.19 15.56
C ILE A 73 4.03 -27.93 16.02
N THR A 74 3.65 -27.74 17.28
CA THR A 74 2.35 -28.16 17.81
C THR A 74 1.56 -26.95 18.31
N ILE A 75 0.26 -26.89 18.02
CA ILE A 75 -0.64 -25.83 18.51
C ILE A 75 -1.74 -26.45 19.38
N PHE A 76 -1.88 -25.96 20.61
CA PHE A 76 -2.76 -26.52 21.65
C PHE A 76 -4.15 -25.85 21.67
N PRO A 77 -5.16 -26.48 22.32
CA PRO A 77 -6.52 -25.94 22.38
C PRO A 77 -6.64 -24.57 23.07
N ASP A 78 -5.68 -24.19 23.90
CA ASP A 78 -5.61 -22.87 24.54
C ASP A 78 -4.85 -21.82 23.71
N GLY A 79 -4.42 -22.16 22.49
CA GLY A 79 -3.66 -21.27 21.61
C GLY A 79 -2.16 -21.22 21.88
N MET A 80 -1.64 -21.99 22.84
CA MET A 80 -0.20 -22.07 23.05
C MET A 80 0.48 -22.81 21.88
N ILE A 81 1.70 -22.40 21.57
CA ILE A 81 2.49 -22.86 20.43
C ILE A 81 3.76 -23.51 20.97
N MET A 82 4.03 -24.74 20.54
CA MET A 82 5.25 -25.46 20.91
C MET A 82 6.12 -25.71 19.69
N ILE A 83 7.41 -25.40 19.80
CA ILE A 83 8.42 -25.92 18.89
C ILE A 83 8.80 -27.31 19.38
N CYS A 84 8.67 -28.30 18.51
CA CYS A 84 8.86 -29.70 18.84
C CYS A 84 10.14 -30.27 18.21
N ARG A 85 10.34 -29.96 16.94
CA ARG A 85 11.50 -30.37 16.15
C ARG A 85 12.18 -29.14 15.53
N PRO A 86 13.54 -29.09 15.49
CA PRO A 86 14.27 -28.00 14.86
C PRO A 86 13.77 -27.72 13.44
N PHE A 87 13.68 -26.43 13.08
CA PHE A 87 13.18 -26.05 11.76
C PHE A 87 14.13 -26.41 10.64
N ASP A 88 15.41 -26.70 10.91
CA ASP A 88 16.37 -27.22 9.93
C ASP A 88 16.23 -28.74 9.68
N THR A 89 15.39 -29.42 10.46
CA THR A 89 15.08 -30.84 10.26
C THR A 89 13.76 -30.97 9.50
N VAL A 90 13.75 -31.78 8.44
CA VAL A 90 12.53 -32.05 7.67
C VAL A 90 11.50 -32.81 8.54
N PRO A 91 10.20 -32.49 8.44
CA PRO A 91 9.17 -33.23 9.15
C PRO A 91 8.99 -34.63 8.57
N ALA A 92 8.33 -35.50 9.33
CA ALA A 92 7.94 -36.85 8.93
C ALA A 92 6.43 -36.96 8.59
N GLY A 93 5.74 -35.82 8.41
CA GLY A 93 4.28 -35.72 8.38
C GLY A 93 3.61 -36.30 7.13
N ILE A 94 3.97 -35.79 5.94
CA ILE A 94 3.29 -36.12 4.66
C ILE A 94 4.30 -36.68 3.66
N LEU A 95 4.14 -37.95 3.30
CA LEU A 95 4.97 -38.59 2.28
C LEU A 95 4.90 -37.80 0.96
N GLY A 96 6.05 -37.44 0.40
CA GLY A 96 6.16 -36.66 -0.84
C GLY A 96 6.04 -35.14 -0.69
N ALA A 97 5.57 -34.63 0.47
CA ALA A 97 5.43 -33.20 0.72
C ALA A 97 6.42 -32.66 1.78
N ASN A 98 7.27 -33.51 2.37
CA ASN A 98 8.17 -33.12 3.46
C ASN A 98 9.35 -32.24 3.00
N GLN A 99 9.73 -32.33 1.73
CA GLN A 99 10.86 -31.56 1.20
C GLN A 99 10.55 -30.06 1.23
N ASN A 100 11.41 -29.29 1.87
CA ASN A 100 11.24 -27.84 2.13
C ASN A 100 9.98 -27.47 2.94
N ALA A 101 9.38 -28.43 3.66
CA ALA A 101 8.18 -28.17 4.45
C ALA A 101 8.47 -27.96 5.94
N LEU A 102 7.60 -27.21 6.62
CA LEU A 102 7.40 -27.29 8.06
C LEU A 102 6.04 -27.94 8.33
N CYS A 103 5.96 -28.83 9.31
CA CYS A 103 4.69 -29.45 9.71
C CYS A 103 4.15 -28.84 11.01
N ILE A 104 2.88 -28.44 10.99
CA ILE A 104 2.11 -27.97 12.14
C ILE A 104 1.10 -29.05 12.49
N GLU A 105 1.24 -29.65 13.67
CA GLU A 105 0.29 -30.60 14.24
C GLU A 105 -0.65 -29.87 15.22
N ASN A 106 -1.94 -29.80 14.90
CA ASN A 106 -2.92 -29.14 15.74
C ASN A 106 -3.56 -30.17 16.67
N ILE A 107 -3.41 -30.01 17.99
CA ILE A 107 -4.01 -30.94 18.97
C ILE A 107 -5.53 -30.87 18.85
N GLY A 108 -6.17 -31.98 18.51
CA GLY A 108 -7.61 -32.12 18.39
C GLY A 108 -8.03 -32.88 17.13
N ASN A 109 -9.05 -33.73 17.25
CA ASN A 109 -9.63 -34.44 16.13
C ASN A 109 -10.73 -33.58 15.49
N PHE A 110 -10.39 -32.87 14.41
CA PHE A 110 -11.32 -32.02 13.66
C PHE A 110 -12.11 -32.74 12.56
N ASP A 111 -12.36 -34.04 12.67
CA ASP A 111 -13.34 -34.70 11.80
C ASP A 111 -14.79 -34.43 12.25
N ILE A 112 -15.75 -34.80 11.39
CA ILE A 112 -17.17 -34.56 11.66
C ILE A 112 -17.59 -35.24 12.98
N ASN A 113 -18.33 -34.51 13.82
CA ASN A 113 -18.80 -34.94 15.14
C ASN A 113 -17.71 -35.24 16.17
N LYS A 114 -16.50 -34.68 15.99
CA LYS A 114 -15.38 -34.79 16.94
C LYS A 114 -15.14 -33.43 17.63
N ASP A 115 -13.88 -33.03 17.82
CA ASP A 115 -13.53 -31.80 18.53
C ASP A 115 -14.00 -30.56 17.76
N ILE A 116 -14.47 -29.57 18.51
CA ILE A 116 -14.83 -28.25 17.98
C ILE A 116 -13.68 -27.31 18.31
N MET A 117 -12.99 -26.82 17.28
CA MET A 117 -11.83 -25.95 17.43
C MET A 117 -12.17 -24.71 18.26
N THR A 118 -11.42 -24.46 19.34
CA THR A 118 -11.58 -23.26 20.17
C THR A 118 -11.21 -22.00 19.38
N MET A 119 -11.71 -20.84 19.83
CA MET A 119 -11.34 -19.57 19.21
C MET A 119 -9.84 -19.28 19.34
N GLU A 120 -9.24 -19.53 20.50
CA GLU A 120 -7.81 -19.29 20.72
C GLU A 120 -6.91 -20.18 19.86
N GLN A 121 -7.26 -21.46 19.71
CA GLN A 121 -6.52 -22.36 18.82
C GLN A 121 -6.70 -21.93 17.36
N LYS A 122 -7.93 -21.61 16.95
CA LYS A 122 -8.22 -21.12 15.59
C LYS A 122 -7.39 -19.89 15.24
N GLU A 123 -7.37 -18.89 16.12
CA GLU A 123 -6.57 -17.68 15.98
C GLU A 123 -5.07 -17.98 15.91
N SER A 124 -4.59 -18.92 16.73
CA SER A 124 -3.18 -19.31 16.77
C SER A 124 -2.75 -20.07 15.51
N ILE A 125 -3.61 -20.92 14.95
CA ILE A 125 -3.37 -21.59 13.67
C ILE A 125 -3.21 -20.57 12.54
N ILE A 126 -4.13 -19.60 12.44
CA ILE A 126 -4.05 -18.53 11.45
C ILE A 126 -2.76 -17.72 11.65
N PHE A 127 -2.49 -17.29 12.89
CA PHE A 127 -1.33 -16.48 13.26
C PHE A 127 -0.01 -17.18 12.94
N VAL A 128 0.17 -18.43 13.37
CA VAL A 128 1.41 -19.19 13.12
C VAL A 128 1.62 -19.38 11.62
N THR A 129 0.57 -19.77 10.89
CA THR A 129 0.66 -19.96 9.43
C THR A 129 1.07 -18.67 8.72
N ALA A 130 0.43 -17.54 9.07
CA ALA A 130 0.75 -16.23 8.52
C ALA A 130 2.19 -15.80 8.86
N THR A 131 2.60 -15.99 10.11
CA THR A 131 3.93 -15.62 10.62
C THR A 131 5.04 -16.43 9.92
N LEU A 132 4.82 -17.72 9.69
CA LEU A 132 5.72 -18.56 8.90
C LEU A 132 5.78 -18.12 7.45
N CYS A 133 4.65 -17.80 6.83
CA CYS A 133 4.61 -17.29 5.47
C CYS A 133 5.45 -16.01 5.33
N LEU A 134 5.33 -15.09 6.28
CA LEU A 134 6.13 -13.87 6.34
C LEU A 134 7.63 -14.16 6.53
N LYS A 135 7.99 -15.02 7.49
CA LYS A 135 9.39 -15.36 7.78
C LYS A 135 10.12 -15.96 6.58
N PHE A 136 9.43 -16.80 5.81
CA PHE A 136 10.02 -17.57 4.71
C PHE A 136 9.65 -17.07 3.32
N ASN A 137 8.99 -15.90 3.23
CA ASN A 137 8.54 -15.30 1.97
C ASN A 137 7.69 -16.28 1.12
N ILE A 138 6.73 -16.93 1.77
CA ILE A 138 5.82 -17.89 1.15
C ILE A 138 4.50 -17.17 0.86
N VAL A 139 4.06 -17.19 -0.40
CA VAL A 139 2.73 -16.68 -0.79
C VAL A 139 1.69 -17.73 -0.40
N PRO A 140 0.70 -17.44 0.47
CA PRO A 140 -0.32 -18.41 0.85
C PRO A 140 -1.13 -18.89 -0.36
N SER A 141 -1.18 -20.20 -0.55
CA SER A 141 -1.96 -20.86 -1.60
C SER A 141 -2.10 -22.34 -1.24
N ILE A 142 -2.92 -23.08 -1.99
CA ILE A 142 -2.99 -24.54 -1.84
C ILE A 142 -1.69 -25.26 -2.22
N ASP A 143 -0.78 -24.59 -2.93
CA ASP A 143 0.51 -25.14 -3.38
C ASP A 143 1.62 -24.96 -2.34
N THR A 144 1.42 -24.02 -1.41
CA THR A 144 2.40 -23.65 -0.39
C THR A 144 1.92 -23.93 1.03
N ILE A 145 0.60 -24.02 1.24
CA ILE A 145 -0.04 -24.52 2.46
C ILE A 145 -0.80 -25.77 2.08
N THR A 146 -0.37 -26.92 2.58
CA THR A 146 -0.83 -28.22 2.10
C THR A 146 -1.40 -29.09 3.21
N TYR A 147 -2.39 -29.91 2.85
CA TYR A 147 -3.07 -30.84 3.74
C TYR A 147 -2.71 -32.26 3.37
N HIS A 148 -2.61 -33.15 4.36
CA HIS A 148 -2.35 -34.58 4.11
C HIS A 148 -3.40 -35.18 3.17
N HIS A 149 -4.65 -34.76 3.28
CA HIS A 149 -5.75 -35.19 2.42
C HIS A 149 -5.45 -35.07 0.91
N TRP A 150 -4.53 -34.20 0.51
CA TRP A 150 -4.21 -33.96 -0.91
C TRP A 150 -3.07 -34.83 -1.44
N TRP A 151 -2.60 -35.80 -0.66
CA TRP A 151 -1.45 -36.65 -0.98
C TRP A 151 -1.80 -38.12 -0.77
N ASP A 152 -1.46 -38.93 -1.77
CA ASP A 152 -1.65 -40.38 -1.70
C ASP A 152 -0.61 -41.01 -0.77
N LEU A 153 -1.08 -41.77 0.23
CA LEU A 153 -0.27 -42.37 1.28
C LEU A 153 0.72 -43.41 0.78
N SER A 154 0.42 -44.05 -0.36
CA SER A 154 1.25 -45.15 -0.87
C SER A 154 2.35 -44.63 -1.79
N SER A 155 2.02 -43.64 -2.62
CA SER A 155 2.90 -43.15 -3.68
C SER A 155 3.57 -41.80 -3.37
N GLY A 156 3.08 -41.06 -2.36
CA GLY A 156 3.52 -39.70 -2.07
C GLY A 156 3.20 -38.70 -3.19
N LYS A 157 2.33 -39.06 -4.14
CA LYS A 157 1.92 -38.15 -5.22
C LYS A 157 0.85 -37.21 -4.71
N ARG A 158 0.95 -35.94 -5.10
CA ARG A 158 -0.08 -34.94 -4.84
C ARG A 158 -1.28 -35.18 -5.76
N ILE A 159 -2.43 -35.52 -5.16
CA ILE A 159 -3.68 -35.86 -5.85
C ILE A 159 -4.77 -34.79 -5.70
N LEU A 160 -4.58 -33.79 -4.84
CA LEU A 160 -5.57 -32.74 -4.56
C LEU A 160 -6.88 -33.36 -4.05
N ASP A 161 -8.02 -33.04 -4.66
CA ASP A 161 -9.35 -33.57 -4.30
C ASP A 161 -9.72 -34.85 -5.07
N LYS A 162 -8.76 -35.48 -5.76
CA LYS A 162 -9.01 -36.73 -6.50
C LYS A 162 -9.04 -37.93 -5.55
N SER A 163 -9.72 -38.99 -5.98
CA SER A 163 -9.75 -40.26 -5.25
C SER A 163 -8.35 -40.89 -5.16
N GLY A 164 -8.00 -41.35 -3.97
CA GLY A 164 -6.74 -42.01 -3.65
C GLY A 164 -6.75 -42.49 -2.20
N ASN A 165 -5.69 -43.16 -1.76
CA ASN A 165 -5.56 -43.58 -0.37
C ASN A 165 -5.04 -42.39 0.45
N THR A 166 -5.92 -41.64 1.11
CA THR A 166 -5.55 -40.40 1.83
C THR A 166 -6.05 -40.38 3.27
N LYS A 167 -5.45 -39.52 4.11
CA LYS A 167 -5.96 -39.22 5.46
C LYS A 167 -7.04 -38.13 5.40
N THR A 168 -7.90 -38.09 6.41
CA THR A 168 -8.88 -36.99 6.59
C THR A 168 -8.22 -35.69 7.05
N CYS A 169 -7.01 -35.78 7.60
CA CYS A 169 -6.20 -34.68 8.09
C CYS A 169 -6.03 -33.50 7.10
N PRO A 170 -6.23 -32.25 7.55
CA PRO A 170 -6.37 -31.77 8.94
C PRO A 170 -7.79 -31.87 9.53
N GLY A 171 -8.71 -32.57 8.85
CA GLY A 171 -10.04 -32.89 9.35
C GLY A 171 -11.17 -32.26 8.55
N THR A 172 -12.33 -32.92 8.49
CA THR A 172 -13.48 -32.43 7.71
C THR A 172 -14.14 -31.18 8.27
N ASN A 173 -13.85 -30.79 9.52
CA ASN A 173 -14.28 -29.54 10.15
C ASN A 173 -13.15 -28.49 10.27
N PHE A 174 -11.95 -28.78 9.77
CA PHE A 174 -10.84 -27.82 9.81
C PHE A 174 -11.11 -26.65 8.87
N PHE A 175 -11.49 -25.50 9.42
CA PHE A 175 -11.87 -24.31 8.65
C PHE A 175 -12.86 -24.64 7.51
N GLY A 176 -13.90 -25.41 7.81
CA GLY A 176 -14.92 -25.79 6.83
C GLY A 176 -14.49 -26.84 5.80
N GLY A 177 -13.36 -27.53 6.01
CA GLY A 177 -13.08 -28.82 5.36
C GLY A 177 -11.64 -29.04 4.93
N ASN A 178 -11.36 -30.30 4.59
CA ASN A 178 -10.05 -30.79 4.15
C ASN A 178 -9.86 -30.80 2.63
N THR A 179 -10.81 -30.29 1.84
CA THR A 179 -10.67 -30.14 0.38
C THR A 179 -9.88 -28.90 0.00
N THR A 180 -9.33 -28.86 -1.23
CA THR A 180 -8.65 -27.65 -1.75
C THR A 180 -9.62 -26.47 -1.90
N ILE A 181 -10.91 -26.74 -2.17
CA ILE A 181 -11.97 -25.73 -2.26
C ILE A 181 -12.24 -25.13 -0.88
N SER A 182 -12.37 -25.97 0.15
CA SER A 182 -12.53 -25.52 1.54
C SER A 182 -11.35 -24.66 1.98
N ALA A 183 -10.12 -25.10 1.70
CA ALA A 183 -8.92 -24.32 2.02
C ALA A 183 -8.90 -22.95 1.33
N LYS A 184 -9.18 -22.90 0.01
CA LYS A 184 -9.22 -21.64 -0.76
C LYS A 184 -10.29 -20.67 -0.26
N THR A 185 -11.43 -21.19 0.18
CA THR A 185 -12.58 -20.36 0.56
C THR A 185 -12.49 -19.90 2.01
N ASN A 186 -11.98 -20.75 2.91
CA ASN A 186 -12.18 -20.56 4.35
C ASN A 186 -10.88 -20.42 5.16
N PHE A 187 -9.74 -20.90 4.66
CA PHE A 187 -8.48 -20.86 5.43
C PHE A 187 -7.45 -19.93 4.81
N ILE A 188 -7.15 -20.08 3.51
CA ILE A 188 -6.19 -19.24 2.79
C ILE A 188 -6.55 -17.74 2.91
N PRO A 189 -7.82 -17.30 2.77
CA PRO A 189 -8.17 -15.89 2.94
C PRO A 189 -7.92 -15.39 4.36
N LEU A 190 -8.11 -16.21 5.40
CA LEU A 190 -7.83 -15.82 6.78
C LEU A 190 -6.33 -15.63 7.01
N VAL A 191 -5.50 -16.52 6.45
CA VAL A 191 -4.03 -16.38 6.49
C VAL A 191 -3.59 -15.15 5.71
N LEU A 192 -4.14 -14.90 4.52
CA LEU A 192 -3.84 -13.70 3.72
C LEU A 192 -4.24 -12.42 4.44
N ASN A 193 -5.42 -12.39 5.06
CA ASN A 193 -5.89 -11.26 5.87
C ASN A 193 -4.97 -11.05 7.06
N LYS A 194 -4.58 -12.12 7.76
CA LYS A 194 -3.66 -12.03 8.89
C LYS A 194 -2.27 -11.57 8.47
N ILE A 195 -1.78 -11.99 7.31
CA ILE A 195 -0.57 -11.43 6.70
C ILE A 195 -0.78 -9.95 6.37
N GLY A 196 -1.96 -9.54 5.90
CA GLY A 196 -2.32 -8.13 5.71
C GLY A 196 -2.25 -7.32 7.02
N ASP A 197 -2.77 -7.89 8.11
CA ASP A 197 -2.77 -7.28 9.45
C ASP A 197 -1.36 -7.31 10.10
N ASP A 198 -0.58 -8.38 9.90
CA ASP A 198 0.80 -8.50 10.39
C ASP A 198 1.82 -7.80 9.47
N ASN A 199 1.48 -7.54 8.21
CA ASN A 199 2.23 -6.63 7.33
C ASN A 199 2.16 -5.20 7.85
N ILE A 200 1.16 -4.83 8.66
CA ILE A 200 1.15 -3.55 9.39
C ILE A 200 2.20 -3.56 10.51
N MET A 201 2.61 -4.74 11.03
CA MET A 201 3.64 -4.87 12.07
C MET A 201 5.05 -5.21 11.55
N ILE A 202 5.21 -5.98 10.47
CA ILE A 202 6.53 -6.42 9.94
C ILE A 202 7.08 -5.48 8.85
N ASN A 203 6.23 -4.65 8.21
CA ASN A 203 6.73 -3.54 7.39
C ASN A 203 7.42 -2.44 8.20
N ASN A 204 7.39 -2.51 9.55
CA ASN A 204 8.21 -1.69 10.42
C ASN A 204 9.64 -2.25 10.67
N ILE A 205 10.01 -3.43 10.14
CA ILE A 205 11.34 -4.04 10.42
C ILE A 205 12.14 -4.44 9.16
N ASN A 206 11.55 -4.61 7.97
CA ASN A 206 12.30 -4.90 6.74
C ASN A 206 12.10 -3.86 5.64
N SER A 207 13.05 -2.93 5.56
CA SER A 207 13.21 -1.92 4.52
C SER A 207 13.47 -2.54 3.14
N LYS A 208 12.38 -2.94 2.47
CA LYS A 208 12.19 -2.71 1.03
C LYS A 208 10.87 -1.94 0.83
N SER A 209 10.85 -0.74 1.41
CA SER A 209 10.24 0.46 0.82
C SER A 209 8.98 0.20 -0.03
N LEU A 210 7.81 0.27 0.61
CA LEU A 210 6.51 0.53 -0.06
C LEU A 210 6.41 1.95 -0.64
N ILE A 211 7.54 2.64 -0.74
CA ILE A 211 7.74 3.98 -1.28
C ILE A 211 7.31 4.00 -2.75
N GLY A 212 6.73 5.13 -3.14
CA GLY A 212 6.27 5.41 -4.47
C GLY A 212 4.85 4.93 -4.65
N TYR A 213 4.50 4.72 -5.91
CA TYR A 213 3.15 4.36 -6.30
C TYR A 213 2.85 2.88 -6.09
N ARG A 214 1.68 2.60 -5.52
CA ARG A 214 1.06 1.28 -5.51
C ARG A 214 -0.46 1.40 -5.68
N LYS A 215 -1.07 0.34 -6.20
CA LYS A 215 -2.52 0.20 -6.24
C LYS A 215 -2.95 -0.93 -5.32
N ILE A 216 -3.89 -0.66 -4.43
CA ILE A 216 -4.52 -1.64 -3.55
C ILE A 216 -6.02 -1.66 -3.80
N ARG A 217 -6.71 -2.65 -3.23
CA ARG A 217 -8.16 -2.80 -3.34
C ARG A 217 -8.77 -2.77 -1.95
N MET A 218 -9.66 -1.82 -1.69
CA MET A 218 -10.38 -1.69 -0.42
C MET A 218 -11.81 -1.21 -0.68
N TYR A 219 -12.77 -1.70 0.10
CA TYR A 219 -14.17 -1.25 0.04
C TYR A 219 -14.79 -1.24 -1.37
N ASP A 220 -14.53 -2.30 -2.14
CA ASP A 220 -14.97 -2.44 -3.53
C ASP A 220 -14.53 -1.28 -4.43
N SER A 221 -13.36 -0.69 -4.13
CA SER A 221 -12.79 0.41 -4.90
C SER A 221 -11.29 0.23 -5.07
N ASP A 222 -10.79 0.61 -6.25
CA ASP A 222 -9.37 0.73 -6.49
C ASP A 222 -8.84 1.94 -5.71
N VAL A 223 -7.77 1.74 -4.94
CA VAL A 223 -7.15 2.75 -4.11
C VAL A 223 -5.72 2.94 -4.59
N HIS A 224 -5.45 4.11 -5.16
CA HIS A 224 -4.14 4.52 -5.65
C HIS A 224 -3.42 5.23 -4.53
N VAL A 225 -2.26 4.71 -4.12
CA VAL A 225 -1.47 5.23 -3.00
C VAL A 225 -0.11 5.65 -3.51
N TYR A 226 0.33 6.85 -3.13
CA TYR A 226 1.70 7.30 -3.26
C TYR A 226 2.29 7.56 -1.87
N GLU A 227 3.43 6.95 -1.59
CA GLU A 227 4.16 7.10 -0.32
C GLU A 227 5.53 7.70 -0.56
N THR A 228 5.86 8.82 0.07
CA THR A 228 7.11 9.53 -0.23
C THR A 228 8.35 8.78 0.27
N ASN A 229 9.48 8.91 -0.43
CA ASN A 229 10.78 8.53 0.15
C ASN A 229 11.43 9.70 0.91
N LYS A 230 12.51 9.38 1.60
CA LYS A 230 13.40 10.34 2.26
C LYS A 230 13.95 11.44 1.34
N ASP A 231 14.04 11.21 0.02
CA ASP A 231 14.58 12.16 -0.95
C ASP A 231 13.48 13.03 -1.58
N GLU A 232 12.22 12.80 -1.19
CA GLU A 232 11.05 13.54 -1.64
C GLU A 232 10.53 14.48 -0.54
N ASP A 233 9.84 15.53 -0.96
CA ASP A 233 9.03 16.39 -0.11
C ASP A 233 7.70 16.70 -0.81
N VAL A 234 6.75 17.24 -0.04
CA VAL A 234 5.41 17.60 -0.52
C VAL A 234 5.23 19.10 -0.49
N ASP A 235 4.58 19.61 -1.53
CA ASP A 235 4.22 21.01 -1.66
C ASP A 235 2.79 21.20 -2.18
N VAL A 236 2.27 22.41 -2.04
CA VAL A 236 0.95 22.78 -2.58
C VAL A 236 1.09 23.90 -3.60
N THR A 237 0.19 23.96 -4.57
CA THR A 237 0.19 25.05 -5.56
C THR A 237 -1.21 25.37 -6.03
N LEU A 238 -1.43 26.64 -6.40
CA LEU A 238 -2.62 27.07 -7.15
C LEU A 238 -2.41 26.93 -8.68
N GLY A 239 -1.25 26.42 -9.12
CA GLY A 239 -0.87 26.45 -10.54
C GLY A 239 -0.71 27.88 -11.04
N GLN A 240 -1.26 28.20 -12.21
CA GLN A 240 -1.30 29.58 -12.69
C GLN A 240 -2.38 30.38 -11.95
N ALA A 241 -1.96 31.39 -11.18
CA ALA A 241 -2.87 32.30 -10.49
C ALA A 241 -3.91 32.93 -11.44
N GLY A 242 -5.16 33.00 -10.99
CA GLY A 242 -6.36 33.39 -11.70
C GLY A 242 -6.94 32.33 -12.63
N LYS A 243 -6.52 31.05 -12.57
CA LYS A 243 -6.88 30.06 -13.60
C LYS A 243 -7.05 28.65 -13.06
N LEU A 244 -8.13 27.99 -13.50
CA LEU A 244 -8.30 26.55 -13.35
C LEU A 244 -7.59 25.79 -14.46
N GLU A 245 -6.85 24.74 -14.10
CA GLU A 245 -6.03 23.96 -15.04
C GLU A 245 -6.21 22.47 -14.81
N GLN A 246 -6.01 21.65 -15.85
CA GLN A 246 -5.94 20.20 -15.67
C GLN A 246 -4.70 19.85 -14.86
N LEU A 247 -4.79 18.82 -14.01
CA LEU A 247 -3.68 18.43 -13.14
C LEU A 247 -2.43 18.11 -13.96
N SER A 248 -2.55 17.49 -15.13
CA SER A 248 -1.42 17.22 -16.04
C SER A 248 -0.63 18.47 -16.45
N ASN A 249 -1.28 19.63 -16.56
CA ASN A 249 -0.66 20.89 -16.96
C ASN A 249 0.00 21.65 -15.80
N ILE A 250 -0.36 21.35 -14.55
CA ILE A 250 0.24 21.99 -13.37
C ILE A 250 1.68 21.47 -13.19
N THR A 251 2.64 22.39 -13.21
CA THR A 251 4.08 22.13 -13.09
C THR A 251 4.74 23.21 -12.24
N ASP A 252 5.94 22.92 -11.72
CA ASP A 252 6.80 23.90 -11.06
C ASP A 252 8.18 23.84 -11.72
N PRO A 253 8.67 24.93 -12.33
CA PRO A 253 9.94 24.93 -13.05
C PRO A 253 11.16 24.69 -12.15
N ASN A 254 11.01 24.84 -10.83
CA ASN A 254 12.09 24.67 -9.87
C ASN A 254 12.07 23.28 -9.20
N LYS A 255 11.00 22.50 -9.38
CA LYS A 255 10.80 21.22 -8.70
C LYS A 255 10.73 20.07 -9.70
N TYR A 256 11.53 19.03 -9.47
CA TYR A 256 11.40 17.77 -10.20
C TYR A 256 10.23 16.96 -9.62
N ILE A 257 9.04 17.18 -10.17
CA ILE A 257 7.79 16.55 -9.72
C ILE A 257 7.79 15.06 -10.10
N VAL A 258 7.53 14.20 -9.12
CA VAL A 258 7.46 12.73 -9.29
C VAL A 258 6.04 12.20 -9.23
N ALA A 259 5.18 12.87 -8.46
CA ALA A 259 3.76 12.58 -8.36
C ALA A 259 2.97 13.85 -8.04
N LYS A 260 1.68 13.85 -8.37
CA LYS A 260 0.75 14.93 -8.01
C LYS A 260 -0.68 14.43 -7.91
N THR A 261 -1.47 15.10 -7.08
CA THR A 261 -2.93 14.93 -7.01
C THR A 261 -3.62 16.28 -7.06
N ASN A 262 -4.94 16.27 -7.27
CA ASN A 262 -5.73 17.48 -7.01
C ASN A 262 -5.64 17.90 -5.52
N GLY A 263 -5.90 19.18 -5.27
CA GLY A 263 -5.88 19.82 -3.96
C GLY A 263 -7.27 20.04 -3.39
N GLY A 264 -7.47 21.20 -2.78
CA GLY A 264 -8.71 21.57 -2.11
C GLY A 264 -9.84 22.02 -3.05
N PHE A 265 -10.92 22.48 -2.42
CA PHE A 265 -12.15 22.86 -3.09
C PHE A 265 -11.99 24.20 -3.81
N PHE A 266 -12.77 24.43 -4.87
CA PHE A 266 -12.70 25.63 -5.69
C PHE A 266 -14.06 25.94 -6.29
N ASN A 267 -14.23 27.15 -6.85
CA ASN A 267 -15.43 27.49 -7.59
C ASN A 267 -15.30 27.03 -9.04
N LEU A 268 -16.21 26.17 -9.52
CA LEU A 268 -16.19 25.62 -10.89
C LEU A 268 -16.21 26.68 -12.00
N ASN A 269 -16.71 27.89 -11.71
CA ASN A 269 -16.70 29.03 -12.64
C ASN A 269 -15.34 29.75 -12.71
N GLY A 270 -14.36 29.33 -11.91
CA GLY A 270 -13.02 29.91 -11.84
C GLY A 270 -12.93 31.19 -11.02
N SER A 271 -13.97 31.60 -10.28
CA SER A 271 -13.93 32.83 -9.48
C SER A 271 -13.05 32.72 -8.23
N CYS A 272 -12.69 31.51 -7.83
CA CYS A 272 -11.78 31.24 -6.71
C CYS A 272 -11.13 29.87 -6.89
N GLU A 273 -9.80 29.83 -6.93
CA GLU A 273 -9.04 28.58 -7.12
C GLU A 273 -8.93 27.73 -5.85
N HIS A 274 -9.15 28.32 -4.68
CA HIS A 274 -9.14 27.57 -3.43
C HIS A 274 -10.11 28.14 -2.39
N LEU A 275 -10.98 27.28 -1.86
CA LEU A 275 -11.93 27.60 -0.80
C LEU A 275 -11.35 27.13 0.55
N GLY A 276 -11.19 28.08 1.47
CA GLY A 276 -10.52 27.89 2.76
C GLY A 276 -9.13 28.52 2.79
N THR A 277 -8.39 28.29 3.87
CA THR A 277 -7.04 28.86 4.03
C THR A 277 -6.12 28.33 2.94
N PHE A 278 -5.33 29.19 2.32
CA PHE A 278 -4.20 28.75 1.49
C PHE A 278 -2.98 29.60 1.81
N VAL A 279 -2.00 28.96 2.44
CA VAL A 279 -0.69 29.55 2.74
C VAL A 279 0.36 28.68 2.06
N ASP A 280 1.31 29.30 1.40
CA ASP A 280 2.46 28.61 0.83
C ASP A 280 3.72 29.49 0.91
N GLU A 281 4.77 28.96 1.51
CA GLU A 281 6.05 29.64 1.79
C GLU A 281 5.87 31.02 2.44
N GLY A 282 4.93 31.12 3.38
CA GLY A 282 4.61 32.34 4.11
C GLY A 282 3.76 33.37 3.34
N LYS A 283 3.39 33.08 2.10
CA LYS A 283 2.41 33.88 1.36
C LYS A 283 1.00 33.39 1.70
N TYR A 284 0.11 34.33 1.97
CA TYR A 284 -1.28 34.07 2.28
C TYR A 284 -2.15 34.44 1.07
N TYR A 285 -2.76 33.44 0.45
CA TYR A 285 -3.47 33.59 -0.83
C TYR A 285 -4.99 33.68 -0.63
N THR A 286 -5.56 32.81 0.19
CA THR A 286 -6.99 32.77 0.46
C THR A 286 -7.27 32.67 1.95
N PRO A 287 -8.33 33.35 2.44
CA PRO A 287 -8.56 33.46 3.86
C PRO A 287 -9.14 32.20 4.51
N SER A 288 -8.90 32.08 5.81
CA SER A 288 -9.54 31.03 6.62
C SER A 288 -11.05 31.12 6.53
N ASN A 289 -11.69 29.96 6.47
CA ASN A 289 -13.13 29.85 6.35
C ASN A 289 -13.62 28.77 7.33
N PRO A 290 -14.59 29.06 8.21
CA PRO A 290 -15.04 28.14 9.25
C PRO A 290 -15.72 26.86 8.73
N ILE A 291 -15.99 26.79 7.43
CA ILE A 291 -16.50 25.58 6.77
C ILE A 291 -15.38 24.58 6.48
N PHE A 292 -14.13 25.03 6.30
CA PHE A 292 -13.03 24.18 5.86
C PHE A 292 -12.05 23.95 7.01
N ILE A 293 -11.76 22.69 7.32
CA ILE A 293 -10.74 22.33 8.30
C ILE A 293 -9.37 22.36 7.63
N ASP A 294 -8.36 22.89 8.31
CA ASP A 294 -7.05 23.12 7.73
C ASP A 294 -6.10 21.95 8.00
N PHE A 295 -5.32 21.56 6.98
CA PHE A 295 -4.14 20.72 7.12
C PHE A 295 -2.90 21.62 7.04
N ILE A 296 -2.15 21.66 8.13
CA ILE A 296 -1.01 22.57 8.30
C ILE A 296 0.26 21.73 8.30
N TYR A 297 1.23 22.05 7.44
CA TYR A 297 2.55 21.43 7.45
C TYR A 297 3.61 22.44 7.91
N TYR A 298 4.19 22.19 9.09
CA TYR A 298 5.11 23.13 9.74
C TYR A 298 6.56 22.99 9.24
N LYS A 299 7.34 24.07 9.41
CA LYS A 299 8.77 24.13 9.01
C LYS A 299 9.66 23.10 9.69
N ASP A 300 9.30 22.67 10.89
CA ASP A 300 9.99 21.62 11.65
C ASP A 300 9.57 20.20 11.22
N GLY A 301 8.63 20.07 10.29
CA GLY A 301 8.26 18.81 9.65
C GLY A 301 7.03 18.10 10.24
N HIS A 302 6.41 18.61 11.31
CA HIS A 302 5.17 18.04 11.81
C HIS A 302 3.94 18.61 11.09
N THR A 303 2.81 17.92 11.21
CA THR A 303 1.52 18.39 10.70
C THR A 303 0.49 18.54 11.80
N GLU A 304 -0.47 19.43 11.61
CA GLU A 304 -1.63 19.62 12.48
C GLU A 304 -2.91 19.71 11.64
N VAL A 305 -4.03 19.23 12.19
CA VAL A 305 -5.35 19.32 11.57
C VAL A 305 -6.28 20.05 12.53
N LYS A 306 -6.72 21.25 12.17
CA LYS A 306 -7.62 22.07 13.00
C LYS A 306 -8.34 23.13 12.18
N PHE A 307 -9.34 23.76 12.77
CA PHE A 307 -9.87 25.02 12.26
C PHE A 307 -9.01 26.17 12.76
N LEU A 308 -8.61 27.07 11.86
CA LEU A 308 -8.03 28.37 12.24
C LEU A 308 -9.15 29.33 12.64
N LYS A 309 -9.14 29.73 13.91
CA LYS A 309 -10.27 30.44 14.54
C LYS A 309 -10.23 31.94 14.37
N ASP A 310 -9.04 32.51 14.30
CA ASP A 310 -8.84 33.95 14.27
C ASP A 310 -7.57 34.35 13.52
N ILE A 311 -7.40 35.65 13.34
CA ILE A 311 -6.28 36.23 12.60
C ILE A 311 -4.93 35.97 13.25
N ASN A 312 -4.85 35.76 14.56
CA ASN A 312 -3.60 35.47 15.24
C ASN A 312 -3.15 34.04 14.93
N GLU A 313 -4.07 33.08 14.93
CA GLU A 313 -3.77 31.72 14.50
C GLU A 313 -3.35 31.67 13.02
N VAL A 314 -4.03 32.42 12.14
CA VAL A 314 -3.65 32.53 10.73
C VAL A 314 -2.26 33.15 10.58
N ALA A 315 -1.96 34.24 11.28
CA ALA A 315 -0.65 34.89 11.24
C ALA A 315 0.46 33.97 11.79
N TYR A 316 0.18 33.22 12.86
CA TYR A 316 1.10 32.23 13.40
C TYR A 316 1.40 31.14 12.37
N VAL A 317 0.37 30.56 11.76
CA VAL A 317 0.53 29.54 10.72
C VAL A 317 1.26 30.10 9.51
N GLN A 318 0.91 31.29 9.05
CA GLN A 318 1.62 31.97 7.95
C GLN A 318 3.12 32.10 8.21
N GLY A 319 3.51 32.46 9.43
CA GLY A 319 4.92 32.60 9.80
C GLY A 319 5.67 31.28 9.96
N ASN A 320 4.98 30.21 10.35
CA ASN A 320 5.62 28.98 10.85
C ASN A 320 5.37 27.74 9.97
N SER A 321 4.40 27.78 9.06
CA SER A 321 4.15 26.68 8.13
C SER A 321 5.06 26.75 6.91
N LYS A 322 5.37 25.59 6.34
CA LYS A 322 5.81 25.49 4.94
C LYS A 322 4.62 25.81 4.05
N TRP A 323 3.48 25.17 4.32
CA TRP A 323 2.23 25.46 3.67
C TRP A 323 1.03 25.04 4.53
N THR A 324 -0.14 25.54 4.16
CA THR A 324 -1.42 25.23 4.79
C THR A 324 -2.50 25.23 3.73
N ILE A 325 -3.36 24.21 3.77
CA ILE A 325 -4.45 24.06 2.83
C ILE A 325 -5.75 23.76 3.58
N GLY A 326 -6.77 24.55 3.30
CA GLY A 326 -8.14 24.33 3.73
C GLY A 326 -8.74 23.12 3.02
N THR A 327 -9.37 22.24 3.78
CA THR A 327 -9.86 20.93 3.32
C THR A 327 -11.30 20.70 3.78
N SER A 328 -11.86 19.52 3.51
CA SER A 328 -13.24 19.21 3.89
C SER A 328 -13.37 18.72 5.33
N TRP A 329 -13.00 17.46 5.62
CA TRP A 329 -13.09 16.86 6.94
C TRP A 329 -11.78 16.16 7.31
N SER A 330 -11.54 16.03 8.61
CA SER A 330 -10.44 15.21 9.12
C SER A 330 -10.72 13.73 8.86
N LEU A 331 -9.68 12.91 8.82
CA LEU A 331 -9.76 11.46 8.68
C LEU A 331 -9.04 10.77 9.83
N VAL A 332 -7.87 11.28 10.17
CA VAL A 332 -7.08 10.86 11.31
C VAL A 332 -6.51 12.11 11.97
N ILE A 333 -6.60 12.21 13.29
CA ILE A 333 -5.95 13.26 14.07
C ILE A 333 -5.17 12.58 15.20
N ASN A 334 -3.89 12.91 15.34
CA ASN A 334 -3.02 12.37 16.37
C ASN A 334 -3.01 10.83 16.47
N GLY A 335 -3.15 10.15 15.33
CA GLY A 335 -3.14 8.69 15.24
C GLY A 335 -4.47 8.02 15.55
N GLU A 336 -5.56 8.77 15.71
CA GLU A 336 -6.90 8.24 15.93
C GLU A 336 -7.84 8.63 14.79
N ILE A 337 -8.71 7.69 14.39
CA ILE A 337 -9.74 7.98 13.39
C ILE A 337 -10.64 9.10 13.93
N ASN A 338 -10.78 10.15 13.12
CA ASN A 338 -11.54 11.34 13.47
C ASN A 338 -12.13 11.94 12.21
N ILE A 339 -13.45 12.15 12.18
CA ILE A 339 -14.20 12.66 11.02
C ILE A 339 -14.88 14.00 11.31
N ILE A 340 -14.20 14.89 12.02
CA ILE A 340 -14.68 16.25 12.29
C ILE A 340 -14.99 16.96 10.96
N ASN A 341 -16.13 17.66 10.94
CA ASN A 341 -16.68 18.40 9.80
C ASN A 341 -17.32 17.56 8.70
N ALA A 342 -17.28 16.22 8.77
CA ALA A 342 -17.94 15.38 7.79
C ALA A 342 -19.48 15.58 7.81
N ASP A 343 -20.05 15.84 8.98
CA ASP A 343 -21.47 16.11 9.19
C ASP A 343 -21.97 17.40 8.51
N LYS A 344 -21.07 18.35 8.22
CA LYS A 344 -21.42 19.62 7.57
C LYS A 344 -21.30 19.58 6.04
N ILE A 345 -20.87 18.47 5.47
CA ILE A 345 -20.64 18.33 4.03
C ILE A 345 -21.49 17.17 3.50
N ASP A 346 -22.60 17.50 2.84
CA ASP A 346 -23.70 16.59 2.46
C ASP A 346 -23.26 15.28 1.81
N HIS A 347 -22.19 15.32 1.01
CA HIS A 347 -21.73 14.17 0.26
C HIS A 347 -20.76 13.28 1.05
N SER A 348 -20.43 13.58 2.31
CA SER A 348 -19.48 12.82 3.13
C SER A 348 -19.95 11.39 3.42
N CYS A 349 -21.25 11.19 3.64
CA CYS A 349 -21.86 9.89 3.92
C CYS A 349 -21.98 8.99 2.67
N GLN A 350 -21.82 9.56 1.48
CA GLN A 350 -22.01 8.87 0.21
C GLN A 350 -20.69 8.30 -0.33
N LYS A 351 -20.78 7.18 -1.05
CA LYS A 351 -19.64 6.61 -1.78
C LYS A 351 -19.34 7.43 -3.04
N HIS A 352 -18.15 8.02 -3.08
CA HIS A 352 -17.66 8.79 -4.22
C HIS A 352 -16.17 8.56 -4.44
N PRO A 353 -15.63 8.91 -5.61
CA PRO A 353 -14.19 9.12 -5.75
C PRO A 353 -13.71 10.13 -4.70
N ARG A 354 -12.56 9.86 -4.09
CA ARG A 354 -11.97 10.71 -3.05
C ARG A 354 -10.50 10.96 -3.31
N THR A 355 -10.03 12.11 -2.89
CA THR A 355 -8.60 12.43 -2.79
C THR A 355 -8.29 12.71 -1.33
N LEU A 356 -7.29 12.02 -0.78
CA LEU A 356 -6.94 12.04 0.62
C LEU A 356 -5.46 12.41 0.75
N LEU A 357 -5.13 13.16 1.80
CA LEU A 357 -3.77 13.55 2.14
C LEU A 357 -3.52 13.22 3.60
N GLY A 358 -2.37 12.65 3.90
CA GLY A 358 -1.96 12.41 5.27
C GLY A 358 -0.45 12.34 5.44
N GLN A 359 -0.02 12.38 6.69
CA GLN A 359 1.36 12.22 7.09
C GLN A 359 1.45 11.17 8.20
N LYS A 360 2.40 10.25 8.08
CA LYS A 360 2.80 9.32 9.14
C LYS A 360 3.57 10.06 10.23
N LYS A 361 3.73 9.42 11.40
CA LYS A 361 4.44 10.01 12.54
C LYS A 361 5.94 10.27 12.26
N ASP A 362 6.53 9.57 11.31
CA ASP A 362 7.93 9.73 10.90
C ASP A 362 8.14 10.84 9.84
N GLY A 363 7.08 11.56 9.47
CA GLY A 363 7.12 12.63 8.46
C GLY A 363 6.83 12.17 7.04
N THR A 364 6.69 10.86 6.79
CA THR A 364 6.35 10.31 5.47
C THR A 364 4.96 10.76 5.05
N PHE A 365 4.83 11.32 3.85
CA PHE A 365 3.53 11.70 3.30
C PHE A 365 2.88 10.53 2.55
N ILE A 366 1.56 10.45 2.67
CA ILE A 366 0.68 9.49 2.01
C ILE A 366 -0.37 10.28 1.23
N LEU A 367 -0.32 10.17 -0.09
CA LEU A 367 -1.33 10.71 -1.00
C LEU A 367 -2.18 9.55 -1.50
N VAL A 368 -3.50 9.70 -1.47
CA VAL A 368 -4.42 8.65 -1.90
C VAL A 368 -5.47 9.20 -2.84
N VAL A 369 -5.72 8.48 -3.93
CA VAL A 369 -6.91 8.67 -4.75
C VAL A 369 -7.70 7.37 -4.79
N VAL A 370 -8.93 7.44 -4.32
CA VAL A 370 -9.89 6.33 -4.39
C VAL A 370 -10.73 6.49 -5.64
N GLN A 371 -10.70 5.49 -6.52
CA GLN A 371 -11.57 5.45 -7.68
C GLN A 371 -13.02 5.30 -7.22
N GLY A 372 -13.96 5.95 -7.90
CA GLY A 372 -15.39 5.77 -7.66
C GLY A 372 -16.21 6.02 -8.92
N ARG A 373 -17.53 5.82 -8.82
CA ARG A 373 -18.50 6.02 -9.92
C ARG A 373 -18.13 5.28 -11.22
N THR A 374 -17.52 4.11 -11.08
CA THR A 374 -17.24 3.18 -12.19
C THR A 374 -17.91 1.83 -11.90
N SER A 375 -18.05 0.97 -12.92
CA SER A 375 -18.63 -0.38 -12.75
C SER A 375 -17.88 -1.22 -11.71
N ASN A 376 -16.56 -1.05 -11.63
CA ASN A 376 -15.69 -1.81 -10.75
C ASN A 376 -15.31 -1.07 -9.47
N SER A 377 -15.60 0.23 -9.34
CA SER A 377 -15.27 1.00 -8.14
C SER A 377 -16.38 1.96 -7.78
N LEU A 378 -17.01 1.73 -6.63
CA LEU A 378 -18.12 2.54 -6.14
C LEU A 378 -17.63 3.85 -5.51
N GLY A 379 -16.40 3.88 -5.02
CA GLY A 379 -15.87 4.93 -4.17
C GLY A 379 -16.13 4.65 -2.70
N VAL A 380 -15.76 5.61 -1.86
CA VAL A 380 -15.82 5.47 -0.39
C VAL A 380 -16.48 6.68 0.25
N ASN A 381 -17.08 6.46 1.42
CA ASN A 381 -17.58 7.53 2.29
C ASN A 381 -16.49 8.02 3.26
N ALA A 382 -16.81 9.01 4.10
CA ALA A 382 -15.86 9.60 5.05
C ALA A 382 -15.26 8.57 6.02
N GLN A 383 -16.08 7.70 6.61
CA GLN A 383 -15.61 6.68 7.56
C GLN A 383 -14.67 5.67 6.91
N GLN A 384 -14.98 5.22 5.70
CA GLN A 384 -14.13 4.31 4.93
C GLN A 384 -12.83 4.98 4.48
N SER A 385 -12.89 6.27 4.14
CA SER A 385 -11.69 7.06 3.84
C SER A 385 -10.77 7.17 5.06
N ALA A 386 -11.36 7.35 6.25
CA ALA A 386 -10.63 7.41 7.49
C ALA A 386 -9.95 6.08 7.83
N ASP A 387 -10.66 4.97 7.68
CA ASP A 387 -10.09 3.63 7.85
C ASP A 387 -8.93 3.36 6.87
N ILE A 388 -9.05 3.76 5.59
CA ILE A 388 -7.96 3.66 4.61
C ILE A 388 -6.72 4.40 5.12
N MET A 389 -6.85 5.68 5.49
CA MET A 389 -5.71 6.49 5.91
C MET A 389 -5.10 6.00 7.23
N TYR A 390 -5.93 5.55 8.16
CA TYR A 390 -5.50 4.93 9.41
C TYR A 390 -4.70 3.65 9.17
N LYS A 391 -5.20 2.73 8.32
CA LYS A 391 -4.49 1.49 7.95
C LYS A 391 -3.21 1.74 7.17
N LEU A 392 -3.12 2.85 6.44
CA LEU A 392 -1.88 3.30 5.80
C LEU A 392 -0.89 3.93 6.79
N GLY A 393 -1.23 4.01 8.08
CA GLY A 393 -0.35 4.46 9.16
C GLY A 393 -0.29 5.98 9.34
N CYS A 394 -1.24 6.73 8.78
CA CYS A 394 -1.26 8.18 8.93
C CYS A 394 -1.47 8.56 10.41
N TYR A 395 -0.69 9.53 10.86
CA TYR A 395 -0.85 10.18 12.16
C TYR A 395 -1.83 11.34 12.07
N ASN A 396 -1.77 12.10 10.98
CA ASN A 396 -2.77 13.10 10.62
C ASN A 396 -3.19 12.90 9.17
N ALA A 397 -4.49 13.02 8.87
CA ALA A 397 -5.01 12.89 7.53
C ALA A 397 -6.33 13.65 7.35
N VAL A 398 -6.60 14.08 6.12
CA VAL A 398 -7.74 14.89 5.70
C VAL A 398 -8.27 14.45 4.34
N ASN A 399 -9.55 14.75 4.09
CA ASN A 399 -10.16 14.61 2.77
C ASN A 399 -10.05 15.93 1.98
N LEU A 400 -9.53 15.85 0.77
CA LEU A 400 -9.43 16.94 -0.21
C LEU A 400 -10.65 16.94 -1.16
N ASP A 401 -10.62 17.76 -2.22
CA ASP A 401 -11.70 17.75 -3.21
C ASP A 401 -11.79 16.38 -3.90
N GLY A 402 -13.02 15.95 -4.17
CA GLY A 402 -13.33 14.60 -4.61
C GLY A 402 -14.09 14.53 -5.94
N GLY A 403 -14.77 13.42 -6.18
CA GLY A 403 -15.67 13.27 -7.31
C GLY A 403 -14.93 13.37 -8.66
N GLY A 404 -15.40 14.27 -9.53
CA GLY A 404 -14.77 14.46 -10.85
C GLY A 404 -13.39 15.13 -10.80
N SER A 405 -13.03 15.73 -9.67
CA SER A 405 -11.71 16.33 -9.45
C SER A 405 -10.65 15.29 -9.02
N SER A 406 -11.08 14.11 -8.54
CA SER A 406 -10.16 13.10 -8.01
C SER A 406 -9.22 12.54 -9.06
N GLU A 407 -7.93 12.86 -8.92
CA GLU A 407 -6.91 12.44 -9.88
C GLU A 407 -5.53 12.30 -9.24
N MET A 408 -4.80 11.26 -9.65
CA MET A 408 -3.40 11.03 -9.32
C MET A 408 -2.59 10.85 -10.59
N ILE A 409 -1.51 11.61 -10.71
CA ILE A 409 -0.50 11.46 -11.76
C ILE A 409 0.81 11.05 -11.10
N VAL A 410 1.43 9.97 -11.58
CA VAL A 410 2.77 9.53 -11.15
C VAL A 410 3.61 9.27 -12.37
N SER A 411 4.81 9.86 -12.39
CA SER A 411 5.71 9.82 -13.56
C SER A 411 4.95 10.19 -14.84
N ASP A 412 4.20 11.29 -14.78
CA ASP A 412 3.40 11.85 -15.88
C ASP A 412 2.27 10.97 -16.44
N GLN A 413 1.92 9.89 -15.74
CA GLN A 413 0.80 9.03 -16.12
C GLN A 413 -0.32 9.17 -15.11
N ILE A 414 -1.52 9.48 -15.62
CA ILE A 414 -2.75 9.37 -14.84
C ILE A 414 -2.90 7.92 -14.39
N LYS A 415 -3.06 7.70 -13.08
CA LYS A 415 -3.12 6.36 -12.48
C LYS A 415 -4.53 5.86 -12.28
N ASN A 416 -5.48 6.77 -12.03
CA ASN A 416 -6.90 6.48 -11.93
C ASN A 416 -7.63 6.82 -13.24
N ILE A 417 -8.92 6.55 -13.30
CA ILE A 417 -9.80 6.90 -14.43
C ILE A 417 -10.53 8.20 -14.06
N PRO A 418 -10.32 9.32 -14.78
CA PRO A 418 -11.07 10.56 -14.56
C PRO A 418 -12.56 10.33 -14.73
N THR A 419 -13.34 10.65 -13.70
CA THR A 419 -14.76 10.29 -13.63
C THR A 419 -15.61 11.02 -14.68
N ASP A 420 -15.20 12.22 -15.09
CA ASP A 420 -15.91 13.02 -16.10
C ASP A 420 -15.52 12.63 -17.54
N GLY A 421 -14.79 11.51 -17.72
CA GLY A 421 -14.27 11.03 -19.00
C GLY A 421 -12.98 11.72 -19.46
N THR A 422 -12.73 12.94 -18.98
CA THR A 422 -11.48 13.70 -19.17
C THR A 422 -11.03 14.33 -17.86
N GLU A 423 -9.76 14.74 -17.77
CA GLU A 423 -9.26 15.52 -16.63
C GLU A 423 -10.10 16.79 -16.44
N ARG A 424 -10.62 17.00 -15.22
CA ARG A 424 -11.29 18.23 -14.83
C ARG A 424 -10.25 19.33 -14.59
N LYS A 425 -10.60 20.57 -14.93
CA LYS A 425 -9.81 21.74 -14.51
C LYS A 425 -10.04 22.01 -13.03
N ILE A 426 -8.97 22.04 -12.26
CA ILE A 426 -8.95 22.21 -10.80
C ILE A 426 -8.25 23.53 -10.44
N GLY A 427 -8.43 24.00 -9.20
CA GLY A 427 -7.82 25.25 -8.74
C GLY A 427 -6.56 25.07 -7.89
N SER A 428 -6.35 23.93 -7.25
CA SER A 428 -5.12 23.65 -6.50
C SER A 428 -4.66 22.21 -6.64
N ALA A 429 -3.38 21.95 -6.39
CA ALA A 429 -2.76 20.64 -6.48
C ALA A 429 -1.79 20.38 -5.33
N ILE A 430 -1.61 19.10 -5.01
CA ILE A 430 -0.54 18.61 -4.13
C ILE A 430 0.56 18.04 -5.03
N LEU A 431 1.79 18.48 -4.81
CA LEU A 431 2.97 18.07 -5.58
C LEU A 431 3.90 17.26 -4.69
N VAL A 432 4.35 16.11 -5.17
CA VAL A 432 5.51 15.41 -4.61
C VAL A 432 6.69 15.66 -5.53
N TYR A 433 7.81 16.14 -4.97
CA TYR A 433 9.01 16.45 -5.74
C TYR A 433 10.27 15.89 -5.08
N ASN A 434 11.29 15.62 -5.90
CA ASN A 434 12.59 15.16 -5.40
C ASN A 434 13.44 16.36 -4.96
N LYS A 435 13.83 16.40 -3.68
CA LYS A 435 14.63 17.47 -3.07
C LYS A 435 16.06 17.56 -3.64
N ASN A 436 16.61 16.43 -4.07
CA ASN A 436 18.00 16.30 -4.47
C ASN A 436 18.18 16.49 -6.00
N LYS A 437 17.11 16.35 -6.77
CA LYS A 437 17.11 16.65 -8.20
C LYS A 437 16.72 18.10 -8.41
N LYS A 438 17.72 18.93 -8.70
CA LYS A 438 17.46 20.23 -9.30
C LYS A 438 17.10 20.03 -10.77
N VAL A 439 16.08 20.77 -11.19
CA VAL A 439 15.79 20.96 -12.60
C VAL A 439 17.04 21.59 -13.24
N ASP A 440 17.64 20.94 -14.25
CA ASP A 440 18.86 21.45 -14.90
C ASP A 440 18.54 22.72 -15.70
N ASN A 441 18.58 23.86 -15.02
CA ASN A 441 18.18 25.17 -15.56
C ASN A 441 19.01 25.65 -16.75
N THR A 442 20.07 24.96 -17.15
CA THR A 442 20.75 25.24 -18.44
C THR A 442 19.88 24.89 -19.65
N ILE A 443 18.87 24.03 -19.47
CA ILE A 443 17.89 23.62 -20.48
C ILE A 443 16.61 24.48 -20.42
N TYR A 444 16.34 25.19 -19.31
CA TYR A 444 15.02 25.77 -19.00
C TYR A 444 14.81 27.25 -19.30
N LYS A 445 15.77 27.96 -19.90
CA LYS A 445 15.43 29.22 -20.57
C LYS A 445 14.82 28.91 -21.94
N ILE A 446 13.65 28.30 -21.96
CA ILE A 446 12.69 28.42 -23.06
C ILE A 446 11.48 29.10 -22.43
N THR A 447 11.43 30.42 -22.48
CA THR A 447 10.25 31.17 -22.00
C THR A 447 9.03 30.68 -22.80
N PRO A 448 7.86 30.46 -22.15
CA PRO A 448 6.74 29.82 -22.82
C PRO A 448 6.22 30.74 -23.92
N THR A 449 6.17 30.20 -25.14
CA THR A 449 5.76 30.83 -26.41
C THR A 449 6.91 31.39 -27.26
N ILE A 450 7.78 30.51 -27.75
CA ILE A 450 8.61 30.82 -28.94
C ILE A 450 8.01 30.17 -30.19
N LYS A 451 7.98 30.93 -31.29
CA LYS A 451 7.45 30.52 -32.59
C LYS A 451 8.34 31.05 -33.70
N LYS A 452 8.04 30.63 -34.93
CA LYS A 452 8.72 31.09 -36.13
C LYS A 452 8.89 32.61 -36.16
N GLY A 453 10.11 33.06 -36.44
CA GLY A 453 10.53 34.47 -36.45
C GLY A 453 11.11 34.98 -35.13
N ASN A 454 10.99 34.25 -34.02
CA ASN A 454 11.70 34.60 -32.78
C ASN A 454 13.20 34.27 -32.89
N LYS A 455 14.02 35.02 -32.13
CA LYS A 455 15.47 34.84 -32.07
C LYS A 455 16.00 34.89 -30.63
N GLY A 456 17.22 34.42 -30.42
CA GLY A 456 17.97 34.54 -29.16
C GLY A 456 18.17 33.20 -28.43
N ASP A 457 18.70 33.28 -27.21
CA ASP A 457 19.16 32.11 -26.44
C ASP A 457 18.09 31.02 -26.25
N ASN A 458 16.82 31.42 -26.12
CA ASN A 458 15.71 30.47 -26.01
C ASN A 458 15.56 29.59 -27.26
N VAL A 459 15.81 30.17 -28.44
CA VAL A 459 15.78 29.43 -29.70
C VAL A 459 17.01 28.55 -29.83
N VAL A 460 18.18 29.03 -29.40
CA VAL A 460 19.40 28.19 -29.32
C VAL A 460 19.14 26.96 -28.45
N ASN A 461 18.50 27.15 -27.29
CA ASN A 461 18.19 26.07 -26.37
C ASN A 461 17.20 25.07 -26.98
N LEU A 462 16.14 25.57 -27.62
CA LEU A 462 15.21 24.73 -28.37
C LEU A 462 15.92 23.91 -29.46
N GLN A 463 16.76 24.55 -30.28
CA GLN A 463 17.50 23.90 -31.36
C GLN A 463 18.44 22.82 -30.82
N LYS A 464 19.17 23.10 -29.72
CA LYS A 464 20.02 22.11 -29.04
C LYS A 464 19.20 20.92 -28.53
N SER A 465 18.06 21.20 -27.91
CA SER A 465 17.14 20.16 -27.41
C SER A 465 16.61 19.29 -28.54
N LEU A 466 16.11 19.88 -29.62
CA LEU A 466 15.67 19.11 -30.80
C LEU A 466 16.85 18.32 -31.39
N ASN A 467 18.06 18.87 -31.46
CA ASN A 467 19.20 18.11 -31.98
C ASN A 467 19.53 16.87 -31.12
N LYS A 468 19.44 16.97 -29.79
CA LYS A 468 19.57 15.80 -28.90
C LYS A 468 18.48 14.75 -29.16
N LEU A 469 17.32 15.16 -29.63
CA LEU A 469 16.19 14.30 -30.00
C LEU A 469 16.28 13.76 -31.44
N GLY A 470 17.45 13.90 -32.08
CA GLY A 470 17.71 13.34 -33.40
C GLY A 470 17.39 14.27 -34.57
N TYR A 471 17.11 15.55 -34.32
CA TYR A 471 17.04 16.55 -35.39
C TYR A 471 18.44 17.06 -35.78
N SER A 472 18.55 17.71 -36.95
CA SER A 472 19.82 18.25 -37.45
C SER A 472 19.66 19.74 -37.82
N LEU A 473 19.50 20.56 -36.79
CA LEU A 473 19.36 22.01 -36.86
C LEU A 473 20.71 22.69 -36.65
N VAL A 474 20.91 23.83 -37.31
CA VAL A 474 21.98 24.76 -36.92
C VAL A 474 21.51 25.48 -35.66
N THR A 475 22.35 25.51 -34.62
CA THR A 475 22.05 26.20 -33.35
C THR A 475 22.51 27.66 -33.42
N ASP A 476 21.81 28.45 -34.23
CA ASP A 476 22.10 29.86 -34.52
C ASP A 476 21.22 30.83 -33.72
N GLY A 477 20.21 30.30 -33.00
CA GLY A 477 19.26 31.11 -32.27
C GLY A 477 18.23 31.80 -33.17
N ASP A 478 18.05 31.38 -34.43
CA ASP A 478 17.00 31.87 -35.32
C ASP A 478 15.90 30.82 -35.52
N PHE A 479 14.66 31.16 -35.15
CA PHE A 479 13.51 30.27 -35.33
C PHE A 479 13.01 30.41 -36.77
N GLY A 480 13.85 29.98 -37.72
CA GLY A 480 13.56 29.97 -39.14
C GLY A 480 12.73 28.76 -39.59
N ASN A 481 12.60 28.58 -40.92
CA ASN A 481 11.80 27.51 -41.53
C ASN A 481 12.19 26.10 -41.03
N LYS A 482 13.49 25.83 -40.89
CA LYS A 482 13.97 24.51 -40.45
C LYS A 482 13.58 24.20 -39.00
N THR A 483 13.69 25.19 -38.12
CA THR A 483 13.27 25.06 -36.71
C THR A 483 11.76 24.85 -36.61
N ASP A 484 10.95 25.58 -37.38
CA ASP A 484 9.48 25.40 -37.43
C ASP A 484 9.08 24.01 -37.92
N MET A 485 9.72 23.51 -38.98
CA MET A 485 9.49 22.16 -39.47
C MET A 485 9.83 21.10 -38.41
N ALA A 486 10.96 21.25 -37.71
CA ALA A 486 11.36 20.33 -36.65
C ALA A 486 10.41 20.35 -35.45
N VAL A 487 9.92 21.54 -35.05
CA VAL A 487 8.92 21.66 -33.97
C VAL A 487 7.61 21.00 -34.37
N ARG A 488 7.09 21.26 -35.57
CA ARG A 488 5.84 20.66 -36.04
C ARG A 488 5.94 19.15 -36.19
N ASP A 489 7.05 18.66 -36.71
CA ASP A 489 7.33 17.22 -36.79
C ASP A 489 7.44 16.59 -35.40
N PHE A 490 8.12 17.26 -34.45
CA PHE A 490 8.17 16.81 -33.06
C PHE A 490 6.78 16.76 -32.42
N GLN A 491 5.99 17.83 -32.55
CA GLN A 491 4.62 17.90 -32.06
C GLN A 491 3.78 16.75 -32.65
N LYS A 492 3.88 16.52 -33.97
CA LYS A 492 3.17 15.44 -34.66
C LYS A 492 3.58 14.06 -34.13
N ARG A 493 4.90 13.79 -34.00
CA ARG A 493 5.42 12.51 -33.49
C ARG A 493 5.02 12.24 -32.04
N LYS A 494 4.76 13.28 -31.26
CA LYS A 494 4.40 13.17 -29.85
C LYS A 494 2.90 13.37 -29.58
N GLY A 495 2.07 13.47 -30.62
CA GLY A 495 0.62 13.60 -30.49
C GLY A 495 0.16 14.95 -29.90
N LEU A 496 0.97 16.01 -30.05
CA LEU A 496 0.61 17.37 -29.65
C LEU A 496 -0.14 18.11 -30.75
N VAL A 497 -0.77 19.24 -30.40
CA VAL A 497 -1.31 20.19 -31.39
C VAL A 497 -0.16 20.67 -32.28
N VAL A 498 -0.30 20.49 -33.60
CA VAL A 498 0.76 20.78 -34.59
C VAL A 498 0.65 22.22 -35.08
N ASP A 499 0.86 23.18 -34.17
CA ASP A 499 0.73 24.60 -34.44
C ASP A 499 2.07 25.32 -34.69
N GLY A 500 3.20 24.64 -34.50
CA GLY A 500 4.54 25.24 -34.61
C GLY A 500 4.88 26.20 -33.47
N VAL A 501 4.04 26.26 -32.44
CA VAL A 501 4.22 27.09 -31.25
C VAL A 501 4.82 26.25 -30.13
N VAL A 502 5.97 26.68 -29.63
CA VAL A 502 6.63 26.05 -28.49
C VAL A 502 6.09 26.67 -27.21
N GLY A 503 4.85 26.29 -26.88
CA GLY A 503 4.20 26.57 -25.61
C GLY A 503 4.53 25.51 -24.55
N SER A 504 3.96 25.65 -23.35
CA SER A 504 4.28 24.80 -22.19
C SER A 504 4.15 23.30 -22.48
N ASN A 505 3.13 22.88 -23.24
CA ASN A 505 2.94 21.47 -23.59
C ASN A 505 4.08 20.93 -24.49
N THR A 506 4.48 21.71 -25.50
CA THR A 506 5.59 21.36 -26.39
C THR A 506 6.90 21.32 -25.61
N ILE A 507 7.15 22.32 -24.75
CA ILE A 507 8.35 22.41 -23.89
C ILE A 507 8.43 21.20 -22.96
N ASN A 508 7.36 20.93 -22.20
CA ASN A 508 7.29 19.79 -21.29
C ASN A 508 7.54 18.46 -22.01
N THR A 509 7.02 18.31 -23.22
CA THR A 509 7.20 17.08 -24.01
C THR A 509 8.64 16.94 -24.53
N ILE A 510 9.27 18.04 -24.97
CA ILE A 510 10.70 18.05 -25.34
C ILE A 510 11.54 17.62 -24.15
N LEU A 511 11.31 18.23 -22.99
CA LEU A 511 12.05 17.94 -21.76
C LEU A 511 11.92 16.48 -21.32
N LYS A 512 10.74 15.86 -21.49
CA LYS A 512 10.53 14.42 -21.20
C LYS A 512 11.32 13.48 -22.11
N CYS A 513 11.73 13.94 -23.29
CA CYS A 513 12.43 13.11 -24.27
C CYS A 513 13.96 13.23 -24.19
N LEU A 514 14.46 14.24 -23.47
CA LEU A 514 15.88 14.49 -23.22
C LEU A 514 16.34 13.72 -21.98
#